data_AF-A0A0P1IIL1-F1
#
_entry.id   AF-A0A0P1IIL1-F1
#
_cell.length_a   1.000
_cell.length_b   1.000
_cell.length_c   1.000
_cell.angle_alpha   90.00
_cell.angle_beta   90.00
_cell.angle_gamma   90.00
#
_symmetry.space_group_name_H-M   'P 1'
#
loop_
_entity.id
_entity.type
_entity.pdbx_description
1 polymer ?
#
loop_
_entity_poly.entity_id
_entity_poly.type
_entity_poly.pdbx_seq_one_letter_code
_entity_poly.pdbx_strand_id
1 'polypeptide(L)'
;MDTGQRLFQDIRHEFHDNSIYALKLISPDPNNGDWVSELILDIDHIEDWIRRDNGRFSFSLCQVNLCFEGVSDLTVSFSFPKLTITPLPIDRITRSREPVRVHGMDYFEFVWTKALNDRRGGRICFHATGYRIERVGKPVTCEEQYLPKHLRLPS
;
A
#
# COMPACT_ATOMS: atom_id res chain seq x y z
N MET A 1 -20.22 -14.55 -1.31
CA MET A 1 -19.24 -13.92 -0.41
C MET A 1 -17.89 -14.43 -0.89
N ASP A 2 -17.25 -13.66 -1.75
CA ASP A 2 -15.97 -14.05 -2.36
C ASP A 2 -14.88 -13.52 -1.42
N THR A 3 -14.41 -14.36 -0.51
CA THR A 3 -13.16 -14.13 0.22
C THR A 3 -12.03 -14.26 -0.79
N GLY A 4 -11.88 -13.22 -1.60
CA GLY A 4 -10.96 -13.13 -2.71
C GLY A 4 -9.52 -13.11 -2.24
N GLN A 5 -9.00 -14.30 -1.93
CA GLN A 5 -7.58 -14.57 -1.89
C GLN A 5 -7.09 -14.44 -3.35
N ARG A 6 -6.85 -13.19 -3.81
CA ARG A 6 -6.31 -12.94 -5.14
C ARG A 6 -4.96 -13.67 -5.22
N LEU A 7 -4.90 -14.68 -6.08
CA LEU A 7 -3.67 -15.37 -6.43
C LEU A 7 -2.67 -14.35 -6.97
N PHE A 8 -1.76 -13.93 -6.08
CA PHE A 8 -0.38 -13.42 -6.20
C PHE A 8 0.19 -13.04 -7.58
N GLN A 9 -0.62 -12.47 -8.48
CA GLN A 9 -0.14 -11.87 -9.72
C GLN A 9 0.47 -10.50 -9.43
N ASP A 10 1.29 -10.07 -10.38
CA ASP A 10 2.31 -9.04 -10.27
C ASP A 10 1.81 -7.69 -9.71
N ILE A 11 2.00 -7.46 -8.41
CA ILE A 11 1.57 -6.22 -7.72
C ILE A 11 2.28 -4.95 -8.19
N ARG A 12 3.27 -5.09 -9.08
CA ARG A 12 4.15 -4.02 -9.56
C ARG A 12 3.40 -2.79 -10.06
N HIS A 13 2.22 -2.98 -10.63
CA HIS A 13 1.43 -1.88 -11.21
C HIS A 13 0.10 -1.63 -10.50
N GLU A 14 -0.35 -2.53 -9.61
CA GLU A 14 -1.66 -2.42 -8.94
C GLU A 14 -1.74 -1.21 -7.99
N PHE A 15 -0.60 -0.79 -7.44
CA PHE A 15 -0.54 0.28 -6.46
C PHE A 15 0.23 1.53 -6.91
N HIS A 16 0.65 1.57 -8.18
CA HIS A 16 1.27 2.76 -8.78
C HIS A 16 0.33 3.97 -8.68
N ASP A 17 0.89 5.16 -8.44
CA ASP A 17 0.19 6.45 -8.24
C ASP A 17 -0.72 6.55 -7.00
N ASN A 18 -0.93 5.47 -6.24
CA ASN A 18 -1.69 5.57 -5.00
C ASN A 18 -0.93 6.44 -3.99
N SER A 19 -1.67 7.20 -3.18
CA SER A 19 -1.08 8.06 -2.15
C SER A 19 -1.17 7.38 -0.78
N ILE A 20 -0.04 7.30 -0.05
CA ILE A 20 0.00 6.82 1.33
C ILE A 20 -0.27 8.00 2.29
N TYR A 21 -1.23 7.79 3.19
CA TYR A 21 -1.64 8.74 4.22
C TYR A 21 -1.20 8.35 5.62
N ALA A 22 -1.12 7.05 5.91
CA ALA A 22 -0.64 6.55 7.19
C ALA A 22 0.12 5.23 7.04
N LEU A 23 1.05 5.01 7.95
CA LEU A 23 1.74 3.75 8.18
C LEU A 23 1.45 3.32 9.62
N LYS A 24 0.94 2.12 9.81
CA LYS A 24 0.68 1.55 11.14
C LYS A 24 1.41 0.22 11.29
N LEU A 25 2.01 0.03 12.47
CA LEU A 25 2.63 -1.23 12.87
C LEU A 25 1.82 -1.82 14.01
N ILE A 26 1.24 -2.99 13.78
CA ILE A 26 0.47 -3.72 14.77
C ILE A 26 1.38 -4.80 15.34
N SER A 27 1.64 -4.70 16.64
CA SER A 27 2.38 -5.75 17.36
C SER A 27 1.48 -6.96 17.58
N PRO A 28 2.02 -8.18 17.55
CA PRO A 28 1.28 -9.37 17.93
C PRO A 28 0.68 -9.24 19.34
N ASP A 29 -0.42 -9.93 19.59
CA ASP A 29 -0.99 -10.11 20.94
C ASP A 29 -0.94 -11.59 21.37
N PRO A 30 0.19 -12.03 21.96
CA PRO A 30 0.35 -13.41 22.41
C PRO A 30 -0.70 -13.86 23.43
N ASN A 31 -1.27 -12.93 24.21
CA ASN A 31 -2.27 -13.27 25.23
C ASN A 31 -3.60 -13.68 24.60
N ASN A 32 -3.88 -13.22 23.39
CA ASN A 32 -5.05 -13.57 22.59
C ASN A 32 -4.75 -14.64 21.53
N GLY A 33 -3.56 -15.26 21.59
CA GLY A 33 -3.13 -16.28 20.64
C GLY A 33 -2.73 -15.73 19.27
N ASP A 34 -2.58 -14.41 19.14
CA ASP A 34 -2.07 -13.77 17.93
C ASP A 34 -0.56 -13.60 18.02
N TRP A 35 0.15 -14.20 17.07
CA TRP A 35 1.60 -14.20 16.99
C TRP A 35 2.10 -13.49 15.73
N VAL A 36 1.22 -12.81 15.00
CA VAL A 36 1.48 -12.26 13.69
C VAL A 36 1.57 -10.74 13.76
N SER A 37 2.70 -10.19 13.33
CA SER A 37 2.86 -8.74 13.16
C SER A 37 2.19 -8.28 11.88
N GLU A 38 1.59 -7.08 11.89
CA GLU A 38 1.02 -6.47 10.70
C GLU A 38 1.63 -5.09 10.39
N LEU A 39 1.85 -4.83 9.10
CA LEU A 39 2.09 -3.50 8.56
C LEU A 39 0.86 -3.07 7.77
N ILE A 40 0.28 -1.94 8.12
CA ILE A 40 -0.89 -1.40 7.43
C ILE A 40 -0.52 -0.07 6.78
N LEU A 41 -0.75 0.02 5.48
CA LEU A 41 -0.66 1.26 4.71
C LEU A 41 -2.07 1.77 4.42
N ASP A 42 -2.42 2.93 4.96
CA ASP A 42 -3.66 3.63 4.59
C ASP A 42 -3.42 4.39 3.29
N ILE A 43 -4.12 4.00 2.23
CA ILE A 43 -3.93 4.55 0.89
C ILE A 43 -5.24 5.00 0.25
N ASP A 44 -5.12 5.95 -0.66
CA ASP A 44 -6.13 6.16 -1.71
C ASP A 44 -5.85 5.20 -2.86
N HIS A 45 -6.63 4.13 -2.97
CA HIS A 45 -6.47 3.14 -4.02
C HIS A 45 -7.25 3.55 -5.27
N ILE A 46 -6.53 3.72 -6.37
CA ILE A 46 -7.10 3.89 -7.71
C ILE A 46 -7.63 2.54 -8.18
N GLU A 47 -8.95 2.37 -8.15
CA GLU A 47 -9.62 1.17 -8.64
C GLU A 47 -9.76 1.16 -10.17
N ASP A 48 -9.91 2.34 -10.79
CA ASP A 48 -10.07 2.47 -12.25
C ASP A 48 -9.67 3.86 -12.79
N TRP A 49 -9.21 3.87 -14.04
CA TRP A 49 -8.84 5.05 -14.82
C TRP A 49 -9.91 5.30 -15.89
N ILE A 50 -10.77 6.29 -15.63
CA ILE A 50 -11.93 6.61 -16.46
C ILE A 50 -11.53 7.69 -17.48
N ARG A 51 -11.34 7.30 -18.74
CA ARG A 51 -11.10 8.24 -19.84
C ARG A 51 -12.38 9.02 -20.16
N ARG A 52 -12.27 10.34 -20.27
CA ARG A 52 -13.38 11.25 -20.66
C ARG A 52 -13.27 11.65 -22.13
N ASP A 53 -14.39 12.05 -22.73
CA ASP A 53 -14.48 12.43 -24.15
C ASP A 53 -13.59 13.64 -24.51
N ASN A 54 -13.29 14.51 -23.54
CA ASN A 54 -12.41 15.67 -23.71
C ASN A 54 -10.90 15.33 -23.58
N GLY A 55 -10.55 14.05 -23.50
CA GLY A 55 -9.16 13.59 -23.35
C GLY A 55 -8.60 13.70 -21.92
N ARG A 56 -9.37 14.19 -20.95
CA ARG A 56 -9.00 14.15 -19.53
C ARG A 56 -9.27 12.77 -18.93
N PHE A 57 -8.67 12.49 -17.79
CA PHE A 57 -8.96 11.31 -16.97
C PHE A 57 -9.72 11.70 -15.70
N SER A 58 -10.57 10.80 -15.23
CA SER A 58 -11.04 10.75 -13.86
C SER A 58 -10.64 9.41 -13.25
N PHE A 59 -10.63 9.33 -11.93
CA PHE A 59 -10.18 8.16 -11.20
C PHE A 59 -11.31 7.68 -10.30
N SER A 60 -11.60 6.38 -10.32
CA SER A 60 -12.41 5.76 -9.27
C SER A 60 -11.48 5.45 -8.09
N LEU A 61 -11.63 6.17 -6.99
CA LEU A 61 -10.78 6.06 -5.82
C LEU A 61 -11.54 5.48 -4.64
N CYS A 62 -10.91 4.57 -3.90
CA CYS A 62 -11.41 4.08 -2.63
C CYS A 62 -10.33 4.20 -1.55
N GLN A 63 -10.68 4.72 -0.37
CA GLN A 63 -9.80 4.61 0.78
C GLN A 63 -9.72 3.15 1.20
N VAL A 64 -8.51 2.61 1.31
CA VAL A 64 -8.28 1.23 1.71
C VAL A 64 -7.09 1.12 2.67
N ASN A 65 -7.13 0.11 3.52
CA ASN A 65 -5.97 -0.38 4.24
C ASN A 65 -5.33 -1.50 3.42
N LEU A 66 -4.10 -1.31 2.99
CA LEU A 66 -3.25 -2.37 2.44
C LEU A 66 -2.49 -3.01 3.60
N CYS A 67 -2.94 -4.19 4.02
CA CYS A 67 -2.44 -4.89 5.21
C CYS A 67 -1.49 -6.00 4.80
N PHE A 68 -0.28 -6.02 5.37
CA PHE A 68 0.70 -7.09 5.21
C PHE A 68 0.79 -7.88 6.51
N GLU A 69 0.75 -9.20 6.40
CA GLU A 69 0.75 -10.13 7.53
C GLU A 69 2.13 -10.77 7.71
N GLY A 70 2.46 -11.12 8.95
CA GLY A 70 3.71 -11.79 9.30
C GLY A 70 4.92 -10.94 8.96
N VAL A 71 4.86 -9.65 9.27
CA VAL A 71 5.88 -8.70 8.83
C VAL A 71 7.18 -8.85 9.63
N SER A 72 8.28 -9.07 8.93
CA SER A 72 9.64 -9.08 9.50
C SER A 72 10.60 -8.21 8.71
N ASP A 73 11.78 -7.96 9.28
CA ASP A 73 12.89 -7.23 8.62
C ASP A 73 12.50 -5.85 8.07
N LEU A 74 11.54 -5.20 8.73
CA LEU A 74 11.02 -3.91 8.31
C LEU A 74 12.10 -2.83 8.40
N THR A 75 12.36 -2.21 7.26
CA THR A 75 13.21 -1.02 7.12
C THR A 75 12.41 0.09 6.47
N VAL A 76 12.32 1.23 7.15
CA VAL A 76 11.64 2.43 6.65
C VAL A 76 12.66 3.56 6.53
N SER A 77 12.78 4.14 5.33
CA SER A 77 13.66 5.27 5.06
C SER A 77 12.92 6.33 4.26
N PHE A 78 12.84 7.55 4.79
CA PHE A 78 12.26 8.69 4.10
C PHE A 78 13.26 9.83 4.03
N SER A 79 13.46 10.36 2.82
CA SER A 79 14.11 11.65 2.58
C SER A 79 13.04 12.64 2.16
N PHE A 80 12.90 13.73 2.91
CA PHE A 80 12.05 14.85 2.54
C PHE A 80 12.94 16.06 2.25
N PRO A 81 12.98 16.59 1.01
CA PRO A 81 13.56 17.90 0.79
C PRO A 81 12.76 18.93 1.60
N LYS A 82 13.45 19.95 2.13
CA LYS A 82 13.04 20.87 3.21
C LYS A 82 11.65 21.54 3.12
N LEU A 83 10.85 21.32 2.07
CA LEU A 83 9.59 22.03 1.79
C LEU A 83 8.47 21.17 1.15
N THR A 84 8.55 19.83 1.14
CA THR A 84 7.44 19.03 0.55
C THR A 84 6.40 18.63 1.60
N ILE A 85 5.23 19.28 1.54
CA ILE A 85 4.02 18.95 2.29
C ILE A 85 3.02 18.30 1.32
N THR A 86 3.40 17.17 0.72
CA THR A 86 2.51 16.40 -0.16
C THR A 86 2.35 14.99 0.41
N PRO A 87 1.21 14.32 0.15
CA PRO A 87 1.09 12.88 0.38
C PRO A 87 2.26 12.11 -0.22
N LEU A 88 2.50 10.90 0.27
CA LEU A 88 3.61 10.04 -0.19
C LEU A 88 3.13 9.18 -1.37
N PRO A 89 3.38 9.55 -2.64
CA PRO A 89 2.96 8.73 -3.76
C PRO A 89 3.77 7.43 -3.82
N ILE A 90 3.10 6.37 -4.24
CA ILE A 90 3.69 5.08 -4.57
C ILE A 90 4.19 5.12 -6.01
N ASP A 91 5.50 4.98 -6.22
CA ASP A 91 6.04 4.69 -7.57
C ASP A 91 5.71 3.25 -7.91
N ARG A 92 6.19 2.33 -7.08
CA ARG A 92 6.11 0.91 -7.35
C ARG A 92 6.20 0.12 -6.05
N ILE A 93 5.51 -1.00 -6.02
CA ILE A 93 5.75 -2.07 -5.04
C ILE A 93 6.33 -3.25 -5.82
N THR A 94 7.56 -3.65 -5.53
CA THR A 94 8.13 -4.89 -6.06
C THR A 94 8.06 -5.98 -5.02
N ARG A 95 7.96 -7.22 -5.48
CA ARG A 95 7.95 -8.42 -4.64
C ARG A 95 8.97 -9.43 -5.17
N SER A 96 9.64 -10.16 -4.29
CA SER A 96 10.45 -11.32 -4.69
C SER A 96 9.58 -12.37 -5.39
N ARG A 97 10.14 -13.03 -6.42
CA ARG A 97 9.42 -14.09 -7.14
C ARG A 97 9.37 -15.38 -6.34
N GLU A 98 10.47 -15.69 -5.66
CA GLU A 98 10.62 -16.88 -4.85
C GLU A 98 10.49 -16.50 -3.37
N PRO A 99 9.73 -17.29 -2.58
CA PRO A 99 9.69 -17.08 -1.15
C PRO A 99 10.97 -17.59 -0.48
N VAL A 100 11.32 -16.96 0.63
CA VAL A 100 12.27 -17.51 1.59
C VAL A 100 11.49 -18.31 2.62
N ARG A 101 11.89 -19.56 2.86
CA ARG A 101 11.21 -20.43 3.83
C ARG A 101 11.87 -20.33 5.20
N VAL A 102 11.11 -19.90 6.20
CA VAL A 102 11.58 -19.74 7.59
C VAL A 102 10.59 -20.43 8.52
N HIS A 103 11.07 -21.36 9.35
CA HIS A 103 10.24 -22.15 10.28
C HIS A 103 9.00 -22.81 9.63
N GLY A 104 9.12 -23.24 8.38
CA GLY A 104 8.03 -23.89 7.65
C GLY A 104 7.04 -22.95 6.95
N MET A 105 7.18 -21.63 7.13
CA MET A 105 6.38 -20.58 6.52
C MET A 105 7.11 -19.94 5.34
N ASP A 106 6.36 -19.55 4.31
CA ASP A 106 6.89 -18.89 3.12
C ASP A 106 6.76 -17.35 3.27
N TYR A 107 7.89 -16.65 3.15
CA TYR A 107 7.98 -15.19 3.22
C TYR A 107 8.39 -14.61 1.88
N PHE A 108 7.79 -13.49 1.49
CA PHE A 108 8.18 -12.74 0.29
C PHE A 108 8.79 -11.41 0.70
N GLU A 109 9.85 -11.00 0.00
CA GLU A 109 10.40 -9.66 0.15
C GLU A 109 9.53 -8.67 -0.61
N PHE A 110 9.04 -7.65 0.07
CA PHE A 110 8.35 -6.52 -0.50
C PHE A 110 9.25 -5.29 -0.39
N VAL A 111 9.44 -4.61 -1.52
CA VAL A 111 10.16 -3.34 -1.59
C VAL A 111 9.23 -2.33 -2.23
N TRP A 112 8.82 -1.37 -1.42
CA TRP A 112 8.13 -0.18 -1.88
C TRP A 112 9.13 0.94 -2.13
N THR A 113 8.99 1.58 -3.29
CA THR A 113 9.76 2.77 -3.66
C THR A 113 8.83 3.97 -3.81
N LYS A 114 9.22 5.10 -3.21
CA LYS A 114 8.53 6.37 -3.37
C LYS A 114 8.89 7.00 -4.72
N ALA A 115 7.89 7.51 -5.44
CA ALA A 115 8.10 8.36 -6.60
C ALA A 115 8.51 9.75 -6.10
N LEU A 116 9.81 10.00 -5.95
CA LEU A 116 10.29 11.37 -5.89
C LEU A 116 11.49 11.52 -6.80
N ASN A 117 11.54 12.68 -7.45
CA ASN A 117 12.62 13.20 -8.29
C ASN A 117 14.00 13.33 -7.58
N ASP A 118 14.21 12.67 -6.43
CA ASP A 118 15.44 12.66 -5.65
C ASP A 118 16.14 11.29 -5.81
N ARG A 119 17.41 11.32 -6.25
CA ARG A 119 18.30 10.15 -6.33
C ARG A 119 18.53 9.46 -4.97
N ARG A 120 18.11 10.06 -3.85
CA ARG A 120 18.17 9.52 -2.48
C ARG A 120 16.82 8.97 -1.98
N GLY A 121 15.87 8.69 -2.89
CA GLY A 121 14.46 8.38 -2.65
C GLY A 121 14.11 7.52 -1.42
N GLY A 122 12.87 7.69 -0.93
CA GLY A 122 12.35 6.93 0.20
C GLY A 122 11.98 5.49 -0.18
N ARG A 123 12.22 4.55 0.76
CA ARG A 123 11.89 3.13 0.60
C ARG A 123 11.29 2.55 1.88
N ILE A 124 10.37 1.60 1.72
CA ILE A 124 9.91 0.70 2.78
C ILE A 124 10.21 -0.71 2.27
N CYS A 125 11.07 -1.44 2.97
CA CYS A 125 11.45 -2.82 2.65
C CYS A 125 11.04 -3.71 3.82
N PHE A 126 10.46 -4.88 3.56
CA PHE A 126 10.09 -5.84 4.60
C PHE A 126 9.84 -7.23 3.99
N HIS A 127 9.85 -8.26 4.83
CA HIS A 127 9.28 -9.56 4.49
C HIS A 127 7.84 -9.65 5.00
N ALA A 128 6.96 -10.33 4.25
CA ALA A 128 5.61 -10.66 4.70
C ALA A 128 5.19 -12.02 4.13
N THR A 129 4.30 -12.71 4.84
CA THR A 129 3.71 -13.98 4.37
C THR A 129 2.63 -13.75 3.31
N GLY A 130 2.04 -12.55 3.28
CA GLY A 130 1.03 -12.14 2.32
C GLY A 130 0.57 -10.69 2.52
N TYR A 131 -0.43 -10.30 1.74
CA TYR A 131 -1.13 -9.03 1.91
C TYR A 131 -2.62 -9.17 1.59
N ARG A 132 -3.43 -8.27 2.14
CA ARG A 132 -4.86 -8.12 1.86
C ARG A 132 -5.22 -6.64 1.72
N ILE A 133 -6.37 -6.37 1.10
CA ILE A 133 -6.92 -5.02 0.96
C ILE A 133 -8.24 -4.96 1.73
N GLU A 134 -8.34 -4.05 2.68
CA GLU A 134 -9.58 -3.78 3.41
C GLU A 134 -10.15 -2.43 2.96
N ARG A 135 -11.33 -2.44 2.36
CA ARG A 135 -12.03 -1.21 1.96
C ARG A 135 -12.58 -0.51 3.20
N VAL A 136 -12.20 0.76 3.38
CA VAL A 136 -12.68 1.61 4.47
C VAL A 136 -13.83 2.49 3.99
N GLY A 137 -13.69 3.07 2.79
CA GLY A 137 -14.67 3.95 2.17
C GLY A 137 -15.49 3.27 1.06
N LYS A 138 -16.40 4.05 0.46
CA LYS A 138 -17.01 3.70 -0.83
C LYS A 138 -16.16 4.30 -1.96
N PRO A 139 -16.12 3.66 -3.14
CA PRO A 139 -15.49 4.27 -4.30
C PRO A 139 -16.13 5.61 -4.66
N VAL A 140 -15.29 6.61 -4.95
CA VAL A 140 -15.69 7.96 -5.38
C VAL A 140 -14.93 8.31 -6.65
N THR A 141 -15.63 8.90 -7.62
CA THR A 141 -14.99 9.41 -8.82
C THR A 141 -14.39 10.80 -8.55
N CYS A 142 -13.11 10.97 -8.83
CA CYS A 142 -12.39 12.24 -8.68
C CYS A 142 -11.67 12.63 -9.97
N GLU A 143 -11.38 13.92 -10.14
CA GLU A 143 -10.49 14.39 -11.23
C GLU A 143 -9.00 14.26 -10.87
N GLU A 144 -8.71 14.14 -9.57
CA GLU A 144 -7.36 13.98 -9.02
C GLU A 144 -7.11 12.51 -8.62
N GLN A 145 -5.83 12.11 -8.51
CA GLN A 145 -5.40 10.77 -8.10
C GLN A 145 -5.39 10.55 -6.57
N TYR A 146 -6.12 11.37 -5.82
CA TYR A 146 -6.23 11.26 -4.37
C TYR A 146 -7.62 11.73 -3.91
N LEU A 147 -8.09 11.20 -2.80
CA LEU A 147 -9.36 11.60 -2.20
C LEU A 147 -9.19 12.96 -1.49
N PRO A 148 -10.05 13.94 -1.79
CA PRO A 148 -10.16 15.14 -0.98
C PRO A 148 -10.38 14.81 0.49
N LYS A 149 -9.76 15.58 1.40
CA LYS A 149 -9.81 15.33 2.85
C LYS A 149 -11.21 15.10 3.41
N HIS A 150 -12.22 15.83 2.92
CA HIS A 150 -13.60 15.71 3.39
C HIS A 150 -14.32 14.43 2.92
N LEU A 151 -13.73 13.70 1.97
CA LEU A 151 -14.22 12.41 1.47
C LEU A 151 -13.46 11.22 2.07
N ARG A 152 -12.37 11.47 2.82
CA ARG A 152 -11.64 10.44 3.56
C ARG A 152 -12.23 10.26 4.95
N LEU A 153 -12.36 9.02 5.36
CA LEU A 153 -12.65 8.65 6.74
C LEU A 153 -11.37 8.75 7.59
N PRO A 154 -11.49 9.01 8.91
CA PRO A 154 -10.33 9.03 9.80
C PRO A 154 -9.55 7.72 9.75
N SER A 155 -8.22 7.85 9.72
CA SER A 155 -7.26 6.74 9.80
C SER A 155 -7.18 6.18 11.21
#